data_AF-A0A2E8GXD9-F1
#
_entry.id   AF-A0A2E8GXD9-F1
#
_cell.length_a   1.000
_cell.length_b   1.000
_cell.length_c   1.000
_cell.angle_alpha   90.00
_cell.angle_beta   90.00
_cell.angle_gamma   90.00
#
_symmetry.space_group_name_H-M   'P 1'
#
loop_
_entity.id
_entity.type
_entity.pdbx_description
1 polymer ?
#
loop_
_entity_poly.entity_id
_entity_poly.type
_entity_poly.pdbx_seq_one_letter_code
_entity_poly.pdbx_strand_id
1 'polypeptide(L)'
;MEAGTGTMKSALELALEKTDDLVDKDTKLSPDQVEAIDQVRKEYEAKWAEQEIVLKGRVAKLEAEADPQAFAEHQRQFQDEMNGVRDKIYAERDEKIQQIRQAAG
;
A
#
# COMPACT_ATOMS: atom_id res chain seq x y z
N MET A 1 -26.07 -43.35 33.19
CA MET A 1 -25.74 -41.94 33.46
C MET A 1 -24.23 -41.90 33.41
N GLU A 2 -23.51 -41.24 32.51
CA GLU A 2 -23.78 -40.15 31.58
C GLU A 2 -22.74 -40.21 30.44
N ALA A 3 -23.02 -39.45 29.38
CA ALA A 3 -22.36 -39.42 28.08
C ALA A 3 -20.93 -38.85 28.12
N GLY A 4 -20.13 -39.18 27.11
CA GLY A 4 -18.81 -38.56 26.92
C GLY A 4 -18.04 -39.04 25.68
N THR A 5 -18.70 -39.19 24.53
CA THR A 5 -18.00 -39.37 23.24
C THR A 5 -17.40 -38.03 22.81
N GLY A 6 -16.26 -37.67 23.38
CA GLY A 6 -15.41 -36.59 22.89
C GLY A 6 -14.58 -37.11 21.72
N THR A 7 -15.04 -36.85 20.49
CA THR A 7 -14.33 -37.18 19.26
C THR A 7 -12.92 -36.58 19.31
N MET A 8 -11.89 -37.44 19.35
CA MET A 8 -10.51 -37.00 19.14
C MET A 8 -10.40 -36.52 17.69
N LYS A 9 -10.49 -35.19 17.48
CA LYS A 9 -10.25 -34.55 16.19
C LYS A 9 -8.86 -34.95 15.69
N SER A 10 -8.76 -35.38 14.44
CA SER A 10 -7.47 -35.76 13.85
C SER A 10 -6.54 -34.53 13.76
N ALA A 11 -5.23 -34.74 13.80
CA ALA A 11 -4.25 -33.67 13.60
C ALA A 11 -4.47 -32.90 12.28
N LEU A 12 -5.10 -33.55 11.29
CA LEU A 12 -5.52 -32.94 10.04
C LEU A 12 -6.68 -31.94 10.22
N GLU A 13 -7.67 -32.28 11.05
CA GLU A 13 -8.79 -31.37 11.38
C GLU A 13 -8.30 -30.19 12.22
N LEU A 14 -7.38 -30.43 13.15
CA LEU A 14 -6.72 -29.35 13.92
C LEU A 14 -5.85 -28.45 13.03
N ALA A 15 -5.19 -28.99 12.01
CA ALA A 15 -4.43 -28.20 11.05
C ALA A 15 -5.35 -27.36 10.15
N LEU A 16 -6.48 -27.93 9.69
CA LEU A 16 -7.47 -27.20 8.89
C LEU A 16 -8.16 -26.09 9.69
N GLU A 17 -8.55 -26.35 10.94
CA GLU A 17 -9.15 -25.35 11.84
C GLU A 17 -8.16 -24.19 12.12
N LYS A 18 -6.88 -24.50 12.32
CA LYS A 18 -5.82 -23.47 12.45
C LYS A 18 -5.52 -22.74 11.15
N THR A 19 -5.77 -23.37 9.98
CA THR A 19 -5.58 -22.69 8.69
C THR A 19 -6.77 -21.77 8.40
N ASP A 20 -7.98 -22.14 8.81
CA ASP A 20 -9.18 -21.30 8.76
C ASP A 20 -9.04 -20.05 9.67
N ASP A 21 -8.44 -20.21 10.85
CA ASP A 21 -8.06 -19.10 11.76
C ASP A 21 -6.84 -18.27 11.27
N LEU A 22 -5.92 -18.88 10.51
CA LEU A 22 -4.75 -18.19 9.92
C LEU A 22 -5.07 -17.50 8.59
N VAL A 23 -6.23 -17.78 8.00
CA VAL A 23 -6.86 -16.85 7.06
C VAL A 23 -7.42 -15.72 7.91
N ASP A 24 -6.52 -14.87 8.40
CA ASP A 24 -6.88 -13.59 8.99
C ASP A 24 -7.64 -12.82 7.93
N LYS A 25 -8.98 -12.87 8.02
CA LYS A 25 -9.87 -11.75 7.74
C LYS A 25 -9.55 -10.97 6.46
N ASP A 26 -9.40 -11.67 5.34
CA ASP A 26 -9.90 -11.13 4.07
C ASP A 26 -11.43 -11.19 4.17
N THR A 27 -12.00 -10.35 5.06
CA THR A 27 -13.41 -10.04 5.04
C THR A 27 -13.67 -9.57 3.63
N LYS A 28 -14.28 -10.45 2.83
CA LYS A 28 -14.48 -10.24 1.40
C LYS A 28 -14.99 -8.82 1.21
N LEU A 29 -14.16 -7.98 0.58
CA LEU A 29 -14.49 -6.59 0.40
C LEU A 29 -15.83 -6.47 -0.31
N SER A 30 -16.70 -5.61 0.23
CA SER A 30 -17.95 -5.29 -0.44
C SER A 30 -17.65 -4.62 -1.80
N PRO A 31 -18.53 -4.75 -2.80
CA PRO A 31 -18.36 -4.08 -4.10
C PRO A 31 -18.06 -2.59 -3.94
N ASP A 32 -18.77 -1.90 -3.03
CA ASP A 32 -18.56 -0.49 -2.71
C ASP A 32 -17.16 -0.21 -2.11
N GLN A 33 -16.62 -1.11 -1.29
CA GLN A 33 -15.27 -0.98 -0.73
C GLN A 33 -14.20 -1.16 -1.83
N VAL A 34 -14.42 -2.09 -2.75
CA VAL A 34 -13.52 -2.30 -3.90
C VAL A 34 -13.50 -1.05 -4.78
N GLU A 35 -14.67 -0.50 -5.11
CA GLU A 35 -14.77 0.73 -5.91
C GLU A 35 -14.12 1.92 -5.20
N ALA A 36 -14.39 2.09 -3.91
CA ALA A 36 -13.78 3.17 -3.11
C ALA A 36 -12.24 3.05 -3.05
N ILE A 37 -11.70 1.84 -2.87
CA ILE A 37 -10.25 1.59 -2.89
C ILE A 37 -9.66 1.90 -4.27
N ASP A 38 -10.33 1.51 -5.34
CA ASP A 38 -9.87 1.79 -6.71
C ASP A 38 -9.84 3.30 -7.00
N GLN A 39 -10.87 4.02 -6.55
CA GLN A 39 -10.91 5.48 -6.66
C GLN A 39 -9.80 6.16 -5.86
N VAL A 40 -9.54 5.70 -4.63
CA VAL A 40 -8.41 6.18 -3.81
C VAL A 40 -7.08 5.91 -4.51
N ARG A 41 -6.89 4.73 -5.10
CA ARG A 41 -5.65 4.42 -5.84
C ARG A 41 -5.45 5.38 -7.01
N LYS A 42 -6.49 5.61 -7.82
CA LYS A 42 -6.45 6.55 -8.96
C LYS A 42 -6.17 7.98 -8.52
N GLU A 43 -6.82 8.45 -7.46
CA GLU A 43 -6.58 9.79 -6.92
C GLU A 43 -5.12 9.98 -6.50
N TYR A 44 -4.56 9.02 -5.77
CA TYR A 44 -3.19 9.12 -5.27
C TYR A 44 -2.14 8.87 -6.35
N GLU A 45 -2.45 8.07 -7.37
CA GLU A 45 -1.62 7.96 -8.57
C GLU A 45 -1.58 9.27 -9.35
N ALA A 46 -2.72 9.95 -9.52
CA ALA A 46 -2.78 11.27 -10.15
C ALA A 46 -1.97 12.30 -9.36
N LYS A 47 -2.16 12.35 -8.03
CA LYS A 47 -1.37 13.22 -7.14
C LYS A 47 0.13 12.97 -7.30
N TRP A 48 0.55 11.70 -7.34
CA TRP A 48 1.94 11.37 -7.59
C TRP A 48 2.41 11.86 -8.96
N ALA A 49 1.66 11.59 -10.02
CA ALA A 49 2.03 11.99 -11.38
C ALA A 49 2.20 13.52 -11.50
N GLU A 50 1.32 14.30 -10.89
CA GLU A 50 1.43 15.76 -10.85
C GLU A 50 2.73 16.21 -10.15
N GLN A 51 3.05 15.65 -8.98
CA GLN A 51 4.28 15.97 -8.27
C GLN A 51 5.52 15.51 -9.03
N GLU A 52 5.47 14.32 -9.63
CA GLU A 52 6.55 13.75 -10.42
C GLU A 52 6.91 14.66 -11.60
N ILE A 53 5.92 15.21 -12.31
CA ILE A 53 6.13 16.15 -13.41
C ILE A 53 6.84 17.42 -12.91
N VAL A 54 6.39 17.98 -11.79
CA VAL A 54 6.99 19.20 -11.22
C VAL A 54 8.44 18.96 -10.82
N LEU A 55 8.72 17.84 -10.14
CA LEU A 55 10.06 17.46 -9.70
C LEU A 55 10.99 17.20 -10.90
N LYS A 56 10.55 16.41 -11.88
CA LYS A 56 11.32 16.17 -13.11
C LYS A 56 11.57 17.45 -13.89
N GLY A 57 10.61 18.37 -13.92
CA GLY A 57 10.79 19.69 -14.54
C GLY A 57 11.84 20.54 -13.84
N ARG A 58 11.93 20.48 -12.51
CA ARG A 58 13.00 21.14 -11.73
C ARG A 58 14.36 20.51 -12.03
N VAL A 59 14.44 19.19 -12.07
CA VAL A 59 15.68 18.46 -12.40
C VAL A 59 16.16 18.81 -13.81
N ALA A 60 15.27 18.80 -14.80
CA ALA A 60 15.63 19.12 -16.19
C ALA A 60 16.14 20.56 -16.37
N LYS A 61 15.57 21.52 -15.63
CA LYS A 61 16.09 22.89 -15.62
C LYS A 61 17.50 22.96 -15.04
N LEU A 62 17.71 22.30 -13.90
CA LEU A 62 19.02 22.26 -13.26
C LEU A 62 20.07 21.52 -14.11
N GLU A 63 19.68 20.46 -14.82
CA GLU A 63 20.56 19.78 -15.79
C GLU A 63 20.98 20.71 -16.93
N ALA A 64 20.07 21.57 -17.41
CA ALA A 64 20.36 22.52 -18.47
C ALA A 64 21.19 23.74 -18.00
N GLU A 65 21.07 24.13 -16.73
CA GLU A 65 21.69 25.34 -16.17
C GLU A 65 22.99 25.06 -15.40
N ALA A 66 23.17 23.86 -14.84
CA ALA A 66 24.33 23.50 -14.03
C ALA A 66 25.47 22.87 -14.85
N ASP A 67 26.71 23.01 -14.36
CA ASP A 67 27.83 22.23 -14.87
C ASP A 67 27.59 20.72 -14.58
N PRO A 68 27.92 19.81 -15.51
CA PRO A 68 27.65 18.38 -15.36
C PRO A 68 28.16 17.77 -14.06
N GLN A 69 29.29 18.28 -13.55
CA GLN A 69 29.87 17.78 -12.31
C GLN A 69 29.03 18.18 -11.09
N ALA A 70 28.55 19.42 -11.06
CA ALA A 70 27.66 19.92 -10.00
C ALA A 70 26.29 19.22 -10.06
N PHE A 71 25.76 18.96 -11.26
CA PHE A 71 24.50 18.23 -11.41
C PHE A 71 24.60 16.80 -10.86
N ALA A 72 25.71 16.09 -11.14
CA ALA A 72 25.93 14.74 -10.64
C ALA A 72 25.95 14.67 -9.10
N GLU A 73 26.47 15.70 -8.43
CA GLU A 73 26.43 15.81 -6.96
C GLU A 73 25.00 15.95 -6.42
N HIS A 74 24.14 16.68 -7.13
CA HIS A 74 22.75 16.90 -6.73
C HIS A 74 21.77 15.80 -7.20
N GLN A 75 22.16 14.98 -8.18
CA GLN A 75 21.30 13.94 -8.75
C GLN A 75 20.76 12.98 -7.68
N ARG A 76 21.62 12.57 -6.74
CA ARG A 76 21.21 11.70 -5.63
C ARG A 76 20.18 12.37 -4.73
N GLN A 77 20.39 13.64 -4.40
CA GLN A 77 19.46 14.42 -3.57
C GLN A 77 18.09 14.55 -4.23
N PHE A 78 18.03 14.74 -5.56
CA PHE A 78 16.76 14.76 -6.28
C PHE A 78 16.05 13.42 -6.27
N GLN A 79 16.80 12.33 -6.40
CA GLN A 79 16.22 11.00 -6.35
C GLN A 79 15.69 10.66 -4.96
N ASP A 80 16.42 11.04 -3.90
CA ASP A 80 15.97 10.92 -2.51
C ASP A 80 14.72 11.79 -2.24
N GLU A 81 14.67 13.03 -2.74
CA GLU A 81 13.48 13.88 -2.65
C GLU A 81 12.27 13.25 -3.36
N MET A 82 12.48 12.76 -4.58
CA MET A 82 11.43 12.14 -5.39
C MET A 82 10.86 10.87 -4.72
N ASN A 83 11.74 10.02 -4.19
CA ASN A 83 11.32 8.84 -3.42
C ASN A 83 10.58 9.23 -2.15
N GLY A 84 11.10 10.19 -1.37
CA GLY A 84 10.47 10.63 -0.13
C GLY A 84 9.07 11.24 -0.34
N VAL A 85 8.85 11.97 -1.44
CA VAL A 85 7.51 12.47 -1.81
C VAL A 85 6.58 11.32 -2.18
N ARG A 86 7.06 10.38 -3.00
CA ARG A 86 6.27 9.19 -3.39
C ARG A 86 5.86 8.35 -2.19
N ASP A 87 6.80 8.08 -1.28
CA ASP A 87 6.57 7.26 -0.09
C ASP A 87 5.51 7.89 0.81
N LYS A 88 5.54 9.22 1.01
CA LYS A 88 4.51 9.94 1.77
C LYS A 88 3.13 9.79 1.13
N ILE A 89 3.02 10.06 -0.18
CA ILE A 89 1.76 9.96 -0.91
C ILE A 89 1.20 8.54 -0.83
N TYR A 90 2.04 7.52 -0.95
CA TYR A 90 1.60 6.12 -0.91
C TYR A 90 1.31 5.63 0.51
N ALA A 91 2.02 6.11 1.53
CA ALA A 91 1.66 5.86 2.92
C ALA A 91 0.27 6.42 3.26
N GLU A 92 -0.02 7.66 2.86
CA GLU A 92 -1.34 8.27 3.05
C GLU A 92 -2.44 7.52 2.28
N ARG A 93 -2.15 7.07 1.04
CA ARG A 93 -3.05 6.21 0.27
C ARG A 93 -3.35 4.93 1.03
N ASP A 94 -2.31 4.27 1.53
CA ASP A 94 -2.44 2.98 2.20
C ASP A 94 -3.20 3.11 3.52
N GLU A 95 -2.98 4.18 4.29
CA GLU A 95 -3.82 4.50 5.46
C GLU A 95 -5.30 4.66 5.08
N LYS A 96 -5.62 5.42 4.03
CA LYS A 96 -7.01 5.55 3.55
C LYS A 96 -7.60 4.22 3.11
N ILE A 97 -6.84 3.39 2.41
CA ILE A 97 -7.28 2.05 1.98
C ILE A 97 -7.57 1.19 3.21
N GLN A 98 -6.71 1.22 4.23
CA GLN A 98 -6.93 0.49 5.48
C GLN A 98 -8.19 0.96 6.20
N GLN A 99 -8.45 2.27 6.25
CA GLN A 99 -9.69 2.82 6.81
C GLN A 99 -10.93 2.31 6.06
N ILE A 100 -10.91 2.27 4.73
CA ILE A 100 -12.03 1.74 3.92
C ILE A 100 -12.26 0.25 4.23
N ARG A 101 -11.19 -0.53 4.37
CA ARG A 101 -11.28 -1.96 4.73
C ARG A 101 -11.90 -2.17 6.11
N GLN A 102 -11.56 -1.31 7.07
CA GLN A 102 -12.04 -1.39 8.45
C GLN A 102 -13.43 -0.78 8.67
N ALA A 103 -13.91 0.09 7.78
CA ALA A 103 -15.17 0.82 7.92
C ALA A 103 -16.44 -0.05 7.79
N ALA A 104 -16.33 -1.31 7.37
CA ALA A 104 -17.46 -2.25 7.25
C ALA A 104 -17.47 -3.35 8.34
N GLY A 105 -16.86 -3.08 9.49
CA GLY A 105 -16.90 -3.94 10.69
C GLY A 105 -18.07 -3.62 11.60
#